data_AF-A0A2W5V0M5-F1
#
_entry.id   AF-A0A2W5V0M5-F1
#
_cell.length_a   1.000
_cell.length_b   1.000
_cell.length_c   1.000
_cell.angle_alpha   90.00
_cell.angle_beta   90.00
_cell.angle_gamma   90.00
#
_symmetry.space_group_name_H-M   'P 1'
#
loop_
_entity.id
_entity.type
_entity.pdbx_description
1 polymer ?
#
loop_
_entity_poly.entity_id
_entity_poly.type
_entity_poly.pdbx_seq_one_letter_code
_entity_poly.pdbx_strand_id
1 'polypeptide(L)'
;MGALLAVVVGGWRKDAAVLKACVAAVSGKGRADLDPATVCPRPIAADRLAAVRSRACDAALSASPENLYGAATSCSGPVKRVQAERDVARGEAARLTNDLNNERLGQDAAIARAAASAATQAERKARAAAALQAAPRDAGGLVVCDADCMRARWATGGERP
;
A
#
# COMPACT_ATOMS: atom_id res chain seq x y z
N MET A 1 26.45 -71.52 -15.23
CA MET A 1 25.50 -70.50 -15.76
C MET A 1 24.31 -70.19 -14.84
N GLY A 2 23.82 -71.09 -13.97
CA GLY A 2 22.64 -70.81 -13.12
C GLY A 2 22.83 -69.77 -12.00
N ALA A 3 24.02 -69.62 -11.42
CA ALA A 3 24.27 -68.70 -10.31
C ALA A 3 24.19 -67.21 -10.72
N LEU A 4 24.62 -66.87 -11.95
CA LEU A 4 24.60 -65.51 -12.47
C LEU A 4 23.17 -65.01 -12.73
N LEU A 5 22.29 -65.89 -13.22
CA LEU A 5 20.87 -65.59 -13.43
C LEU A 5 20.12 -65.37 -12.12
N ALA A 6 20.44 -66.14 -11.07
CA ALA A 6 19.82 -65.99 -9.75
C ALA A 6 20.17 -64.64 -9.08
N VAL A 7 21.40 -64.15 -9.25
CA VAL A 7 21.84 -62.85 -8.72
C VAL A 7 21.12 -61.69 -9.41
N VAL A 8 20.97 -61.75 -10.73
CA VAL A 8 20.28 -60.71 -11.50
C VAL A 8 18.79 -60.63 -11.13
N VAL A 9 18.11 -61.78 -11.04
CA VAL A 9 16.68 -61.83 -10.67
C VAL A 9 16.46 -61.40 -9.20
N GLY A 10 17.40 -61.71 -8.31
CA GLY A 10 17.37 -61.28 -6.90
C GLY A 10 17.53 -59.77 -6.71
N GLY A 11 18.36 -59.12 -7.52
CA GLY A 11 18.51 -57.65 -7.54
C GLY A 11 17.23 -56.94 -7.97
N TRP A 12 16.64 -57.36 -9.09
CA TRP A 12 15.40 -56.79 -9.63
C TRP A 12 14.23 -56.84 -8.65
N ARG A 13 14.07 -57.95 -7.91
CA ARG A 13 13.00 -58.09 -6.91
C ARG A 13 13.17 -57.12 -5.74
N LYS A 14 14.41 -56.83 -5.33
CA LYS A 14 14.70 -55.84 -4.27
C LYS A 14 14.41 -54.43 -4.74
N ASP A 15 14.83 -54.07 -5.95
CA ASP A 15 14.59 -52.75 -6.52
C ASP A 15 13.10 -52.48 -6.74
N ALA A 16 12.35 -53.49 -7.21
CA ALA A 16 10.89 -53.41 -7.35
C ALA A 16 10.18 -53.23 -6.00
N ALA A 17 10.66 -53.87 -4.92
CA ALA A 17 10.10 -53.70 -3.59
C ALA A 17 10.34 -52.28 -3.04
N VAL A 18 11.55 -51.73 -3.23
CA VAL A 18 11.89 -50.35 -2.85
C VAL A 18 11.03 -49.33 -3.61
N LEU A 19 10.89 -49.50 -4.92
CA LEU A 19 10.04 -48.63 -5.74
C LEU A 19 8.56 -48.71 -5.32
N LYS A 20 8.04 -49.91 -5.04
CA LYS A 20 6.66 -50.09 -4.56
C LYS A 20 6.43 -49.40 -3.22
N ALA A 21 7.39 -49.50 -2.29
CA ALA A 21 7.32 -48.83 -1.00
C ALA A 21 7.40 -47.30 -1.14
N CYS A 22 8.29 -46.81 -2.03
CA CYS A 22 8.39 -45.39 -2.35
C CYS A 22 7.09 -44.83 -2.96
N VAL A 23 6.48 -45.52 -3.93
CA VAL A 23 5.20 -45.11 -4.53
C VAL A 23 4.09 -45.06 -3.48
N ALA A 24 4.03 -46.04 -2.58
CA ALA A 24 3.07 -46.05 -1.49
C ALA A 24 3.25 -44.84 -0.55
N ALA A 25 4.50 -44.53 -0.17
CA ALA A 25 4.84 -43.39 0.68
C ALA A 25 4.48 -42.04 0.01
N VAL A 26 4.83 -41.86 -1.27
CA VAL A 26 4.58 -40.60 -2.00
C VAL A 26 3.10 -40.38 -2.30
N SER A 27 2.34 -41.45 -2.55
CA SER A 27 0.89 -41.38 -2.86
C SER A 27 0.00 -41.23 -1.62
N GLY A 28 0.57 -41.27 -0.41
CA GLY A 28 -0.19 -41.22 0.85
C GLY A 28 -1.05 -42.48 1.10
N LYS A 29 -0.86 -43.53 0.31
CA LYS A 29 -1.51 -44.85 0.47
C LYS A 29 -0.67 -45.86 1.25
N GLY A 30 0.56 -45.48 1.58
CA GLY A 30 1.45 -46.24 2.46
C GLY A 30 1.02 -46.13 3.92
N ARG A 31 1.75 -46.84 4.78
CA ARG A 31 1.60 -46.63 6.22
C ARG A 31 2.01 -45.19 6.58
N ALA A 32 1.29 -44.57 7.50
CA ALA A 32 1.47 -43.16 7.88
C ALA A 32 2.86 -42.85 8.50
N ASP A 33 3.61 -43.89 8.87
CA ASP A 33 4.95 -43.84 9.47
C ASP A 33 6.09 -43.87 8.44
N LEU A 34 5.83 -44.13 7.15
CA LEU A 34 6.87 -44.20 6.13
C LEU A 34 7.18 -42.82 5.55
N ASP A 35 8.30 -42.23 5.99
CA ASP A 35 8.84 -41.00 5.42
C ASP A 35 9.42 -41.26 4.01
N PRO A 36 8.88 -40.62 2.93
CA PRO A 36 9.43 -40.72 1.59
C PRO A 36 10.93 -40.42 1.51
N ALA A 37 11.48 -39.58 2.40
CA ALA A 37 12.92 -39.28 2.43
C ALA A 37 13.80 -40.48 2.78
N THR A 38 13.25 -41.46 3.49
CA THR A 38 13.97 -42.67 3.94
C THR A 38 13.80 -43.86 3.02
N VAL A 39 12.68 -43.91 2.27
CA VAL A 39 12.28 -45.07 1.46
C VAL A 39 12.52 -44.86 -0.03
N CYS A 40 12.49 -43.62 -0.52
CA CYS A 40 12.64 -43.32 -1.93
C CYS A 40 14.09 -43.10 -2.34
N PRO A 41 14.43 -43.37 -3.62
CA PRO A 41 15.64 -42.85 -4.23
C PRO A 41 15.74 -41.33 -4.04
N ARG A 42 16.96 -40.82 -3.79
CA ARG A 42 17.24 -39.39 -3.56
C ARG A 42 16.54 -38.43 -4.52
N PRO A 43 16.54 -38.63 -5.86
CA PRO A 43 15.86 -37.69 -6.76
C PRO A 43 14.35 -37.60 -6.50
N ILE A 44 13.68 -38.74 -6.29
CA ILE A 44 12.23 -38.78 -6.01
C ILE A 44 11.92 -38.12 -4.67
N ALA A 45 12.74 -38.36 -3.64
CA ALA A 45 12.59 -37.72 -2.34
C ALA A 45 12.77 -36.19 -2.42
N ALA A 46 13.75 -35.72 -3.20
CA ALA A 46 13.99 -34.30 -3.42
C ALA A 46 12.82 -33.63 -4.17
N ASP A 47 12.32 -34.24 -5.24
CA ASP A 47 11.17 -33.73 -6.00
C ASP A 47 9.91 -33.67 -5.14
N ARG A 48 9.66 -34.68 -4.30
CA ARG A 48 8.54 -34.68 -3.38
C ARG A 48 8.66 -33.56 -2.35
N LEU A 49 9.84 -33.35 -1.76
CA LEU A 49 10.06 -32.26 -0.81
C LEU A 49 9.84 -30.89 -1.46
N ALA A 50 10.34 -30.70 -2.69
CA ALA A 50 10.12 -29.49 -3.46
C ALA A 50 8.62 -29.25 -3.74
N ALA A 51 7.88 -30.29 -4.15
CA ALA A 51 6.44 -30.21 -4.38
C ALA A 51 5.65 -29.88 -3.10
N VAL A 52 6.03 -30.45 -1.95
CA VAL A 52 5.40 -30.14 -0.66
C VAL A 52 5.66 -28.69 -0.26
N ARG A 53 6.91 -28.21 -0.38
CA ARG A 53 7.25 -26.81 -0.11
C ARG A 53 6.53 -25.83 -1.02
N SER A 54 6.43 -26.15 -2.32
CA SER A 54 5.67 -25.33 -3.28
C SER A 54 4.21 -25.20 -2.85
N ARG A 55 3.53 -26.32 -2.55
CA ARG A 55 2.13 -26.29 -2.09
C ARG A 55 1.95 -25.51 -0.80
N ALA A 56 2.88 -25.64 0.15
CA ALA A 56 2.84 -24.89 1.40
C ALA A 56 3.05 -23.38 1.17
N CYS A 57 3.94 -23.00 0.26
CA CYS A 57 4.13 -21.62 -0.17
C CYS A 57 2.86 -21.06 -0.84
N ASP A 58 2.28 -21.80 -1.79
CA ASP A 58 1.05 -21.40 -2.49
C ASP A 58 -0.11 -21.21 -1.52
N ALA A 59 -0.29 -22.16 -0.59
CA ALA A 59 -1.31 -22.07 0.45
C ALA A 59 -1.10 -20.82 1.35
N ALA A 60 0.15 -20.53 1.73
CA ALA A 60 0.46 -19.37 2.56
C ALA A 60 0.20 -18.04 1.85
N LEU A 61 0.53 -17.95 0.55
CA LEU A 61 0.28 -16.77 -0.28
C LEU A 61 -1.20 -16.59 -0.65
N SER A 62 -1.96 -17.69 -0.73
CA SER A 62 -3.41 -17.66 -1.01
C SER A 62 -4.29 -17.40 0.22
N ALA A 63 -3.71 -17.44 1.42
CA ALA A 63 -4.45 -17.21 2.66
C ALA A 63 -4.98 -15.77 2.73
N SER A 64 -6.14 -15.57 3.38
CA SER A 64 -6.70 -14.25 3.61
C SER A 64 -7.03 -14.06 5.11
N PRO A 65 -6.29 -13.20 5.85
CA PRO A 65 -5.10 -12.49 5.39
C PRO A 65 -3.93 -13.44 5.05
N GLU A 66 -2.97 -12.94 4.27
CA GLU A 66 -1.78 -13.72 3.88
C GLU A 66 -1.02 -14.23 5.11
N ASN A 67 -0.59 -15.50 5.05
CA ASN A 67 0.23 -16.09 6.11
C ASN A 67 1.71 -15.78 5.84
N LEU A 68 2.15 -14.58 6.23
CA LEU A 68 3.52 -14.11 6.02
C LEU A 68 4.58 -15.04 6.63
N TYR A 69 4.30 -15.63 7.79
CA TYR A 69 5.19 -16.59 8.43
C TYR A 69 5.29 -17.90 7.63
N GLY A 70 4.15 -18.40 7.13
CA GLY A 70 4.09 -19.56 6.23
C GLY A 70 4.87 -19.32 4.93
N ALA A 71 4.76 -18.14 4.33
CA ALA A 71 5.51 -17.76 3.15
C ALA A 71 7.03 -17.65 3.46
N ALA A 72 7.39 -17.05 4.60
CA ALA A 72 8.78 -16.93 5.05
C ALA A 72 9.44 -18.29 5.31
N THR A 73 8.69 -19.31 5.72
CA THR A 73 9.23 -20.64 6.02
C THR A 73 9.23 -21.58 4.82
N SER A 74 8.23 -21.48 3.94
CA SER A 74 8.00 -22.47 2.87
C SER A 74 8.44 -22.02 1.49
N CYS A 75 8.42 -20.72 1.20
CA CYS A 75 8.73 -20.21 -0.13
C CYS A 75 10.24 -20.18 -0.42
N SER A 76 10.57 -20.23 -1.71
CA SER A 76 11.93 -20.08 -2.20
C SER A 76 12.41 -18.62 -2.07
N GLY A 77 13.73 -18.41 -2.10
CA GLY A 77 14.35 -17.08 -2.06
C GLY A 77 13.79 -16.10 -3.11
N PRO A 78 13.67 -16.49 -4.40
CA PRO A 78 13.08 -15.63 -5.43
C PRO A 78 11.64 -15.18 -5.11
N VAL A 79 10.78 -16.09 -4.62
CA VAL A 79 9.39 -15.75 -4.25
C VAL A 79 9.37 -14.78 -3.07
N LYS A 80 10.22 -15.00 -2.06
CA LYS A 80 10.36 -14.08 -0.92
C LYS A 80 10.81 -12.68 -1.35
N ARG A 81 11.70 -12.59 -2.32
CA ARG A 81 12.14 -11.29 -2.87
C ARG A 81 10.99 -10.55 -3.55
N VAL A 82 10.24 -11.23 -4.42
CA VAL A 82 9.07 -10.63 -5.09
C VAL A 82 8.01 -10.20 -4.07
N GLN A 83 7.78 -11.02 -3.03
CA GLN A 83 6.88 -10.65 -1.93
C GLN A 83 7.35 -9.39 -1.21
N ALA A 84 8.65 -9.30 -0.88
CA ALA A 84 9.21 -8.13 -0.21
C ALA A 84 9.12 -6.87 -1.09
N GLU A 85 9.42 -6.97 -2.39
CA GLU A 85 9.26 -5.88 -3.36
C GLU A 85 7.80 -5.40 -3.43
N ARG A 86 6.85 -6.35 -3.46
CA ARG A 86 5.42 -6.05 -3.46
C ARG A 86 4.98 -5.34 -2.18
N ASP A 87 5.49 -5.76 -1.03
CA ASP A 87 5.14 -5.17 0.27
C ASP A 87 5.72 -3.74 0.40
N VAL A 88 6.94 -3.50 -0.11
CA VAL A 88 7.51 -2.15 -0.25
C VAL A 88 6.63 -1.29 -1.17
N ALA A 89 6.27 -1.79 -2.36
CA ALA A 89 5.42 -1.07 -3.30
C ALA A 89 4.04 -0.73 -2.72
N ARG A 90 3.44 -1.63 -1.93
CA ARG A 90 2.19 -1.36 -1.21
C ARG A 90 2.36 -0.26 -0.15
N GLY A 91 3.45 -0.29 0.59
CA GLY A 91 3.79 0.76 1.56
C GLY A 91 3.96 2.12 0.89
N GLU A 92 4.68 2.16 -0.24
CA GLU A 92 4.85 3.38 -1.04
C GLU A 92 3.53 3.89 -1.60
N ALA A 93 2.68 3.02 -2.13
CA ALA A 93 1.36 3.41 -2.63
C ALA A 93 0.46 4.00 -1.53
N ALA A 94 0.47 3.39 -0.34
CA ALA A 94 -0.26 3.91 0.82
C ALA A 94 0.26 5.29 1.25
N ARG A 95 1.59 5.47 1.29
CA ARG A 95 2.22 6.75 1.60
C ARG A 95 1.83 7.82 0.58
N LEU A 96 1.98 7.55 -0.72
CA LEU A 96 1.63 8.49 -1.80
C LEU A 96 0.15 8.85 -1.78
N THR A 97 -0.73 7.91 -1.44
CA THR A 97 -2.16 8.17 -1.28
C THR A 97 -2.42 9.16 -0.15
N ASN A 98 -1.74 9.00 0.99
CA ASN A 98 -1.84 9.94 2.12
C ASN A 98 -1.29 11.32 1.75
N ASP A 99 -0.13 11.38 1.09
CA ASP A 99 0.49 12.63 0.64
C ASP A 99 -0.47 13.39 -0.30
N LEU A 100 -1.07 12.70 -1.27
CA LEU A 100 -2.04 13.27 -2.20
C LEU A 100 -3.29 13.80 -1.48
N ASN A 101 -3.82 13.06 -0.51
CA ASN A 101 -4.97 13.51 0.27
C ASN A 101 -4.64 14.77 1.09
N ASN A 102 -3.45 14.81 1.70
CA ASN A 102 -2.98 15.97 2.46
C ASN A 102 -2.83 17.21 1.56
N GLU A 103 -2.26 17.04 0.37
CA GLU A 103 -2.14 18.12 -0.62
C GLU A 103 -3.51 18.66 -1.06
N ARG A 104 -4.48 17.77 -1.32
CA ARG A 104 -5.85 18.18 -1.67
C ARG A 104 -6.51 18.99 -0.54
N LEU A 105 -6.41 18.51 0.71
CA LEU A 105 -6.91 19.25 1.87
C LEU A 105 -6.22 20.61 2.02
N GLY A 106 -4.92 20.68 1.77
CA GLY A 106 -4.15 21.92 1.77
C GLY A 106 -4.61 22.91 0.70
N GLN A 107 -4.88 22.42 -0.51
CA GLN A 107 -5.39 23.21 -1.63
C GLN A 107 -6.80 23.75 -1.32
N ASP A 108 -7.71 22.91 -0.83
CA ASP A 108 -9.06 23.31 -0.46
C ASP A 108 -9.04 24.41 0.62
N ALA A 109 -8.19 24.27 1.63
CA ALA A 109 -7.99 25.28 2.66
C ALA A 109 -7.38 26.59 2.11
N ALA A 110 -6.48 26.51 1.13
CA ALA A 110 -5.91 27.68 0.48
C ALA A 110 -6.96 28.43 -0.36
N ILE A 111 -7.78 27.69 -1.12
CA ILE A 111 -8.89 28.25 -1.91
C ILE A 111 -9.92 28.92 -1.00
N ALA A 112 -10.30 28.29 0.11
CA ALA A 112 -11.23 28.86 1.07
C ALA A 112 -10.71 30.18 1.68
N ARG A 113 -9.42 30.24 2.05
CA ARG A 113 -8.78 31.47 2.54
C ARG A 113 -8.73 32.57 1.48
N ALA A 114 -8.42 32.22 0.22
CA ALA A 114 -8.41 33.16 -0.88
C ALA A 114 -9.81 33.72 -1.15
N ALA A 115 -10.85 32.88 -1.16
CA ALA A 115 -12.24 33.29 -1.33
C ALA A 115 -12.70 34.23 -0.20
N ALA A 116 -12.40 33.89 1.06
CA ALA A 116 -12.72 34.75 2.20
C ALA A 116 -12.01 36.11 2.14
N SER A 117 -10.75 36.13 1.72
CA SER A 117 -9.97 37.36 1.52
C SER A 117 -10.56 38.22 0.41
N ALA A 118 -10.96 37.60 -0.71
CA ALA A 118 -11.60 38.29 -1.83
C ALA A 118 -12.95 38.90 -1.44
N ALA A 119 -13.80 38.16 -0.71
CA ALA A 119 -15.07 38.66 -0.20
C ALA A 119 -14.87 39.86 0.73
N THR A 120 -13.92 39.76 1.67
CA THR A 120 -13.57 40.86 2.57
C THR A 120 -13.10 42.10 1.81
N GLN A 121 -12.28 41.94 0.77
CA GLN A 121 -11.83 43.04 -0.08
C GLN A 121 -12.98 43.66 -0.89
N ALA A 122 -13.89 42.84 -1.41
CA ALA A 122 -15.07 43.31 -2.12
C ALA A 122 -15.97 44.14 -1.21
N GLU A 123 -16.23 43.68 0.01
CA GLU A 123 -17.00 44.43 1.02
C GLU A 123 -16.34 45.77 1.36
N ARG A 124 -15.01 45.77 1.62
CA ARG A 124 -14.27 47.01 1.90
C ARG A 124 -14.37 48.00 0.74
N LYS A 125 -14.23 47.53 -0.50
CA LYS A 125 -14.39 48.36 -1.70
C LYS A 125 -15.81 48.90 -1.84
N ALA A 126 -16.83 48.07 -1.60
CA ALA A 126 -18.24 48.51 -1.64
C ALA A 126 -18.53 49.57 -0.58
N ARG A 127 -18.08 49.38 0.66
CA ARG A 127 -18.22 50.37 1.74
C ARG A 127 -17.50 51.68 1.42
N ALA A 128 -16.27 51.60 0.89
CA ALA A 128 -15.53 52.78 0.46
C ALA A 128 -16.24 53.52 -0.69
N ALA A 129 -16.76 52.80 -1.69
CA ALA A 129 -17.52 53.39 -2.79
C ALA A 129 -18.81 54.04 -2.30
N ALA A 130 -19.56 53.40 -1.41
CA ALA A 130 -20.77 53.96 -0.80
C ALA A 130 -20.46 55.23 0.01
N ALA A 131 -19.37 55.23 0.78
CA ALA A 131 -18.91 56.41 1.52
C ALA A 131 -18.55 57.57 0.58
N LEU A 132 -17.86 57.29 -0.54
CA LEU A 132 -17.54 58.30 -1.56
C LEU A 132 -18.79 58.86 -2.27
N GLN A 133 -19.82 58.02 -2.48
CA GLN A 133 -21.09 58.44 -3.06
C GLN A 133 -21.91 59.31 -2.11
N ALA A 134 -21.91 59.00 -0.81
CA ALA A 134 -22.64 59.74 0.21
C ALA A 134 -21.96 61.04 0.65
N ALA A 135 -20.71 61.27 0.26
CA ALA A 135 -19.94 62.42 0.70
C ALA A 135 -20.51 63.74 0.11
N PRO A 136 -20.67 64.79 0.94
CA PRO A 136 -21.14 66.09 0.47
C PRO A 136 -20.18 66.71 -0.56
N ARG A 137 -20.75 67.43 -1.53
CA ARG A 137 -20.01 68.03 -2.65
C ARG A 137 -20.26 69.52 -2.75
N ASP A 138 -19.25 70.27 -3.20
CA ASP A 138 -19.41 71.70 -3.52
C ASP A 138 -20.10 71.90 -4.88
N ALA A 139 -20.29 73.17 -5.23
CA ALA A 139 -20.82 73.58 -6.53
C ALA A 139 -19.96 73.15 -7.73
N GLY A 140 -18.68 72.79 -7.50
CA GLY A 140 -17.78 72.23 -8.52
C GLY A 140 -17.89 70.71 -8.66
N GLY A 141 -18.69 70.05 -7.81
CA GLY A 141 -18.84 68.59 -7.80
C GLY A 141 -17.69 67.85 -7.10
N LEU A 142 -16.80 68.55 -6.41
CA LEU A 142 -15.71 67.96 -5.64
C LEU A 142 -16.20 67.58 -4.25
N VAL A 143 -15.69 66.47 -3.70
CA VAL A 143 -16.01 66.04 -2.33
C VAL A 143 -15.42 67.04 -1.34
N VAL A 144 -16.25 67.66 -0.52
CA VAL A 144 -15.83 68.62 0.52
C VAL A 144 -15.97 67.93 1.87
N CYS A 145 -14.88 67.87 2.62
CA CYS A 145 -14.91 67.43 4.01
C CYS A 145 -14.80 68.69 4.88
N ASP A 146 -15.92 69.12 5.45
CA ASP A 146 -15.95 70.24 6.38
C ASP A 146 -15.24 69.91 7.71
N ALA A 147 -15.13 70.89 8.62
CA ALA A 147 -14.44 70.71 9.89
C ALA A 147 -15.07 69.62 10.78
N ASP A 148 -16.36 69.33 10.60
CA ASP A 148 -17.08 68.28 11.32
C ASP A 148 -16.81 66.89 10.73
N CYS A 149 -16.77 66.78 9.40
CA CYS A 149 -16.31 65.60 8.67
C CYS A 149 -14.86 65.22 9.05
N MET A 150 -13.96 66.21 9.14
CA MET A 150 -12.58 65.99 9.60
C MET A 150 -12.53 65.56 11.07
N ARG A 151 -13.30 66.19 11.96
CA ARG A 151 -13.37 65.80 13.39
C ARG A 151 -13.92 64.39 13.59
N ALA A 152 -14.99 64.01 12.89
CA ALA A 152 -15.56 62.67 12.95
C ALA A 152 -14.60 61.58 12.44
N ARG A 153 -13.83 61.88 11.38
CA ARG A 153 -12.79 60.98 10.85
C ARG A 153 -11.63 60.78 11.83
N TRP A 154 -11.23 61.81 12.56
CA TRP A 154 -10.15 61.72 13.55
C TRP A 154 -10.62 61.07 14.86
N ALA A 155 -11.91 61.20 15.21
CA ALA A 155 -12.50 60.53 16.37
C ALA A 155 -12.64 59.00 16.17
N THR A 156 -12.75 58.54 14.92
CA THR A 156 -12.91 57.11 14.58
C THR A 156 -11.59 56.44 14.14
N GLY A 157 -10.59 57.22 13.69
CA GLY A 157 -9.29 56.73 13.21
C GLY A 157 -8.22 56.47 14.29
N GLY A 158 -8.62 56.07 15.50
CA GLY A 158 -7.70 55.79 16.62
C GLY A 158 -6.79 54.57 16.42
N GLU A 159 -7.05 53.71 15.44
CA GLU A 159 -6.10 52.70 15.00
C GLU A 159 -5.09 53.33 14.03
N ARG A 160 -3.98 53.80 14.61
CA ARG A 160 -2.77 54.23 13.88
C ARG A 160 -2.27 53.12 12.95
N PRO A 161 -1.65 53.48 11.80
CA PRO A 161 -0.91 52.51 10.97
C PRO A 161 0.23 51.84 11.73
#